data_AF-A0A932IKT8-F1
#
_entry.id   AF-A0A932IKT8-F1
#
_cell.length_a   1.000
_cell.length_b   1.000
_cell.length_c   1.000
_cell.angle_alpha   90.00
_cell.angle_beta   90.00
_cell.angle_gamma   90.00
#
_symmetry.space_group_name_H-M   'P 1'
#
loop_
_entity.id
_entity.type
_entity.pdbx_description
1 polymer ?
#
loop_
_entity_poly.entity_id
_entity_poly.type
_entity_poly.pdbx_seq_one_letter_code
_entity_poly.pdbx_strand_id
1 'polypeptide(L)' 'MTSHERMVSAQEVKQVIFTGDIIEDYPEDKRGHSCLMFGHGENNRPIHVVCSPKKDYLAIITAYVPTTQHWKSDFKTRK' A
#
# COMPACT_ATOMS: atom_id res chain seq x y z
N MET A 1 -10.03 3.32 -17.78
CA MET A 1 -8.86 2.73 -17.11
C MET A 1 -8.76 1.29 -17.55
N THR A 2 -7.70 0.94 -18.28
CA THR A 2 -7.49 -0.43 -18.76
C THR A 2 -6.94 -1.30 -17.61
N SER A 3 -7.13 -2.62 -17.68
CA SER A 3 -6.66 -3.57 -16.63
C SER A 3 -5.15 -3.43 -16.33
N HIS A 4 -4.35 -3.05 -17.34
CA HIS A 4 -2.90 -2.89 -17.24
C HIS A 4 -2.49 -1.73 -16.32
N GLU A 5 -3.27 -0.64 -16.29
CA GLU A 5 -3.04 0.51 -15.41
C GLU A 5 -3.38 0.22 -13.94
N ARG A 6 -3.85 -0.99 -13.61
CA ARG A 6 -4.06 -1.44 -12.23
C ARG A 6 -3.02 -2.44 -11.75
N MET A 7 -2.19 -2.98 -12.64
CA MET A 7 -1.12 -3.86 -12.22
C MET A 7 -0.10 -3.04 -11.42
N VAL A 8 0.28 -3.57 -10.26
CA VAL A 8 1.33 -3.01 -9.40
C VAL A 8 2.52 -3.95 -9.50
N SER A 9 3.67 -3.44 -9.92
CA SER A 9 4.87 -4.24 -10.10
C SER A 9 5.52 -4.56 -8.74
N ALA A 10 6.31 -5.64 -8.69
CA ALA A 10 7.09 -5.95 -7.49
C ALA A 10 8.11 -4.85 -7.15
N GLN A 11 8.56 -4.09 -8.16
CA GLN A 11 9.46 -2.95 -7.97
C GLN A 11 8.73 -1.77 -7.32
N GLU A 12 7.50 -1.46 -7.74
CA GLU A 12 6.65 -0.45 -7.10
C GLU A 12 6.36 -0.83 -5.65
N VAL A 13 6.04 -2.11 -5.37
CA VAL A 13 5.85 -2.59 -3.99
C VAL A 13 7.10 -2.36 -3.16
N LYS A 14 8.28 -2.77 -3.63
CA LYS A 14 9.56 -2.55 -2.93
C LYS A 14 9.79 -1.08 -2.64
N GLN A 15 9.56 -0.21 -3.63
CA GLN A 15 9.73 1.23 -3.48
C GLN A 15 8.85 1.77 -2.34
N VAL A 16 7.55 1.44 -2.33
CA VAL A 16 6.66 1.85 -1.22
C VAL A 16 7.11 1.28 0.12
N ILE A 17 7.57 0.03 0.19
CA ILE A 17 8.05 -0.54 1.45
C ILE A 17 9.26 0.21 2.00
N PHE A 18 10.19 0.65 1.14
CA PHE A 18 11.43 1.30 1.59
C PHE A 18 11.32 2.81 1.79
N THR A 19 10.41 3.49 1.10
CA THR A 19 10.32 4.97 1.11
C THR A 19 8.95 5.53 1.45
N GLY A 20 7.93 4.68 1.57
CA GLY A 20 6.57 5.08 1.87
C GLY A 20 6.32 5.33 3.36
N ASP A 21 5.15 5.90 3.63
CA ASP A 21 4.66 6.18 4.97
C ASP A 21 3.64 5.12 5.39
N ILE A 22 3.66 4.72 6.66
CA ILE A 22 2.52 4.01 7.25
C ILE A 22 1.40 5.03 7.46
N ILE A 23 0.25 4.81 6.82
CA ILE A 23 -0.91 5.70 6.92
C ILE A 23 -2.04 5.12 7.79
N GLU A 24 -2.08 3.79 7.94
CA GLU A 24 -2.97 3.12 8.90
C GLU A 24 -2.23 1.94 9.53
N ASP A 25 -2.36 1.79 10.84
CA ASP A 25 -1.73 0.72 11.62
C ASP A 25 -2.81 -0.12 12.32
N TYR A 26 -2.70 -1.45 12.20
CA TYR A 26 -3.67 -2.41 12.72
C TYR A 26 -2.96 -3.47 13.58
N PRO A 27 -2.54 -3.12 14.81
CA PRO A 27 -1.83 -4.05 15.70
C PRO A 27 -2.67 -5.28 16.09
N GLU A 28 -3.99 -5.15 16.12
CA GLU A 28 -4.94 -6.18 16.58
C GLU A 28 -5.73 -6.88 15.47
N ASP A 29 -5.26 -6.80 14.21
CA ASP A 29 -5.89 -7.54 13.12
C ASP A 29 -5.98 -9.05 13.47
N LYS A 30 -7.08 -9.70 13.10
CA LYS A 30 -7.37 -11.12 13.41
C LYS A 30 -6.25 -12.07 12.96
N ARG A 31 -5.42 -11.65 12.01
CA ARG A 31 -4.28 -12.40 11.47
C ARG A 31 -2.91 -11.94 12.01
N GLY A 32 -2.93 -11.13 13.08
CA GLY A 32 -1.79 -10.45 13.67
C GLY A 32 -1.50 -9.10 13.00
N HIS A 33 -0.63 -8.30 13.64
CA HIS A 33 -0.27 -6.94 13.25
C HIS A 33 -0.11 -6.77 11.73
N SER A 34 -0.92 -5.88 11.15
CA SER A 34 -0.83 -5.45 9.76
C SER A 34 -0.84 -3.92 9.68
N CYS A 35 -0.34 -3.35 8.59
CA CYS A 35 -0.39 -1.93 8.33
C CYS A 35 -0.60 -1.64 6.84
N LEU A 36 -1.17 -0.47 6.56
CA LEU A 36 -1.30 0.10 5.23
C LEU A 36 -0.23 1.17 5.03
N MET A 37 0.61 0.95 4.02
CA MET A 37 1.61 1.90 3.58
C MET A 37 1.16 2.62 2.31
N PHE A 38 1.50 3.90 2.22
CA PHE A 38 1.33 4.74 1.03
C PHE A 38 2.69 5.22 0.55
N GLY A 39 2.90 5.14 -0.76
CA GLY A 39 4.05 5.72 -1.41
C GLY A 39 3.80 5.95 -2.88
N HIS A 40 4.85 6.32 -3.59
CA HIS A 40 4.80 6.54 -5.02
C HIS A 40 5.62 5.47 -5.74
N GLY A 41 5.01 4.82 -6.72
CA GLY A 41 5.66 3.90 -7.65
C GLY A 41 6.34 4.63 -8.80
N GLU A 42 6.42 3.96 -9.95
CA GLU A 42 6.97 4.55 -11.18
C GLU A 42 6.10 5.74 -11.64
N ASN A 43 6.74 6.75 -12.25
CA ASN A 43 6.08 7.97 -12.74
C ASN A 43 5.24 8.69 -11.68
N ASN A 44 5.63 8.62 -10.40
CA ASN A 44 4.95 9.25 -9.27
C ASN A 44 3.49 8.77 -9.10
N ARG A 45 3.17 7.56 -9.55
CA ARG A 45 1.84 6.95 -9.38
C ARG A 45 1.61 6.59 -7.91
N PRO A 46 0.45 6.93 -7.30
CA PRO A 46 0.17 6.57 -5.93
C PRO A 46 -0.04 5.06 -5.80
N ILE A 47 0.59 4.43 -4.81
CA ILE A 47 0.49 2.99 -4.55
C ILE A 47 0.22 2.77 -3.06
N HIS A 48 -0.76 1.91 -2.79
CA HIS A 48 -1.05 1.36 -1.48
C HIS A 48 -0.52 -0.06 -1.37
N VAL A 49 0.14 -0.36 -0.25
CA VAL A 49 0.61 -1.71 0.08
C VAL A 49 0.11 -2.05 1.47
N VAL A 50 -0.69 -3.11 1.58
CA VAL A 50 -1.02 -3.71 2.87
C VAL A 50 0.03 -4.77 3.16
N CYS A 51 0.71 -4.65 4.28
CA CYS A 51 1.74 -5.59 4.69
C CYS A 51 1.62 -5.95 6.18
N SER A 52 2.24 -7.05 6.57
CA SER A 52 2.26 -7.52 7.95
C SER A 52 3.70 -7.89 8.33
N PRO A 53 4.31 -7.19 9.30
CA PRO A 53 5.63 -7.54 9.77
C PRO A 53 5.55 -8.89 10.50
N LYS A 54 6.32 -9.86 10.03
CA LYS A 54 6.55 -11.15 10.71
C LYS A 54 7.97 -11.19 11.23
N LYS A 55 8.28 -12.20 12.05
CA LYS A 55 9.58 -12.35 12.71
C LYS A 55 10.75 -12.36 11.71
N ASP A 56 10.61 -13.08 10.60
CA ASP A 56 11.71 -13.32 9.65
C ASP A 56 11.51 -12.67 8.28
N TYR A 57 10.32 -12.12 8.02
CA TYR A 57 9.96 -11.53 6.73
C TYR A 57 8.82 -10.52 6.85
N LEU A 58 8.66 -9.71 5.80
CA LEU A 58 7.49 -8.85 5.63
C LEU A 58 6.49 -9.52 4.69
N ALA A 59 5.31 -9.84 5.18
CA ALA A 59 4.26 -10.42 4.34
C ALA A 59 3.56 -9.32 3.55
N ILE A 60 3.60 -9.36 2.23
CA ILE A 60 2.79 -8.49 1.37
C ILE A 60 1.42 -9.13 1.19
N ILE A 61 0.37 -8.48 1.73
CA ILE A 61 -1.00 -8.99 1.68
C ILE A 61 -1.66 -8.58 0.37
N THR A 62 -1.56 -7.29 0.01
CA THR A 62 -2.06 -6.77 -1.25
C THR A 62 -1.38 -5.46 -1.62
N ALA A 63 -1.36 -5.13 -2.90
CA ALA A 63 -0.92 -3.83 -3.40
C ALA A 63 -1.88 -3.34 -4.49
N TYR A 64 -2.22 -2.05 -4.48
CA TYR A 64 -3.18 -1.46 -5.41
C TYR A 64 -2.97 0.04 -5.59
N VAL A 65 -3.53 0.59 -6.67
CA VAL A 65 -3.62 2.05 -6.87
C VAL A 65 -4.85 2.57 -6.14
N PRO A 66 -4.72 3.49 -5.17
CA PRO A 66 -5.87 4.06 -4.49
C PRO A 66 -6.70 4.92 -5.45
N THR A 67 -8.00 4.99 -5.19
CA THR A 67 -8.93 5.82 -5.96
C THR A 67 -9.56 6.89 -5.07
N THR A 68 -9.84 8.06 -5.65
CA THR A 68 -10.52 9.16 -4.93
C THR A 68 -11.98 8.85 -4.57
N GLN A 69 -12.50 7.67 -4.94
CA GLN A 69 -13.80 7.18 -4.49
C GLN A 69 -13.76 6.80 -3.00
N HIS A 70 -12.65 6.21 -2.55
CA HIS A 70 -12.46 5.74 -1.18
C HIS A 70 -11.48 6.60 -0.37
N TRP A 71 -10.68 7.40 -1.05
CA TRP A 71 -9.64 8.24 -0.46
C TRP A 71 -9.85 9.71 -0.79
N LYS A 72 -9.35 10.61 0.06
CA LYS A 72 -9.22 12.03 -0.27
C LYS A 72 -8.16 12.22 -1.37
N SER A 73 -8.04 13.44 -1.88
CA SER A 73 -7.08 13.78 -2.95
C SER A 73 -5.61 13.62 -2.56
N ASP A 74 -5.33 13.48 -1.26
CA ASP A 74 -4.00 13.17 -0.73
C ASP A 74 -3.63 11.68 -0.88
N PHE A 75 -4.61 10.83 -1.21
CA PHE A 75 -4.53 9.36 -1.20
C PHE A 75 -4.11 8.73 0.14
N LYS A 76 -3.96 9.51 1.21
CA LYS A 76 -3.58 9.03 2.56
C LYS A 76 -4.75 8.93 3.51
N THR A 77 -5.79 9.75 3.30
CA THR A 77 -6.93 9.85 4.22
C THR A 77 -8.17 9.19 3.63
N ARG A 78 -8.80 8.26 4.35
CA ARG A 78 -10.08 7.66 3.93
C ARG A 78 -11.22 8.68 3.91
N LYS A 79 -12.22 8.40 3.08
CA LYS A 79 -13.51 9.11 3.06
C LYS A 79 -14.54 8.43 3.94
#